data_AF-A0A1B9FSR1-F1
#
_entry.id   AF-A0A1B9FSR1-F1
#
_cell.length_a   1.000
_cell.length_b   1.000
_cell.length_c   1.000
_cell.angle_alpha   90.00
_cell.angle_beta   90.00
_cell.angle_gamma   90.00
#
_symmetry.space_group_name_H-M   'P 1'
#
loop_
_entity.id
_entity.type
_entity.pdbx_description
1 polymer ?
#
loop_
_entity_poly.entity_id
_entity_poly.type
_entity_poly.pdbx_seq_one_letter_code
_entity_poly.pdbx_strand_id
1 'polypeptide(L)'
;MPPKPSQRVAPPNQYPPDAMPKIGRIIFHIGTAAAMFDGFWGLQNTTITKEYIGNQYGGHFQYLTILGLFGTIITMMMSGICDYLPAVQGLKPLKRIFLLFALPVELVISSIYWGIILLKPELMLPPNPVLASSSEPSSSGAEDPLFRIPLLMDLSMHALPAVALIIDFFFLERKYKPPASTFGALALAATFGTAYSLWVEHCASINGSFPYPFLTIMNPQQRIMMYAGSTIMAWLVFRGLNAIHK
;
A
#
# COMPACT_ATOMS: atom_id res chain seq x y z
N MET A 1 41.34 52.75 -12.18
CA MET A 1 40.76 51.45 -11.78
C MET A 1 39.26 51.58 -11.71
N PRO A 2 38.47 50.87 -12.53
CA PRO A 2 37.01 50.86 -12.39
C PRO A 2 36.62 50.14 -11.09
N PRO A 3 35.56 50.57 -10.39
CA PRO A 3 35.11 49.95 -9.15
C PRO A 3 34.58 48.53 -9.40
N LYS A 4 34.88 47.61 -8.48
CA LYS A 4 34.35 46.23 -8.50
C LYS A 4 32.80 46.28 -8.48
N PRO A 5 32.12 45.49 -9.33
CA PRO A 5 30.67 45.40 -9.28
C PRO A 5 30.25 44.87 -7.91
N SER A 6 29.34 45.59 -7.25
CA SER A 6 28.77 45.18 -5.98
C SER A 6 28.06 43.84 -6.16
N GLN A 7 28.38 42.87 -5.28
CA GLN A 7 27.59 41.65 -5.16
C GLN A 7 26.17 42.08 -4.75
N ARG A 8 25.26 42.06 -5.72
CA ARG A 8 23.85 42.36 -5.51
C ARG A 8 23.28 41.21 -4.68
N VAL A 9 23.24 41.39 -3.36
CA VAL A 9 22.53 40.49 -2.44
C VAL A 9 21.07 40.49 -2.87
N ALA A 10 20.53 39.33 -3.23
CA ALA A 10 19.14 39.19 -3.63
C ALA A 10 18.24 39.69 -2.49
N PRO A 11 17.20 40.49 -2.77
CA PRO A 11 16.30 40.99 -1.74
C PRO A 11 15.65 39.81 -1.00
N PRO A 12 15.36 39.93 0.30
CA PRO A 12 14.90 38.84 1.18
C PRO A 12 13.57 38.18 0.78
N ASN A 13 12.95 38.60 -0.33
CA ASN A 13 11.63 38.17 -0.78
C ASN A 13 11.62 37.56 -2.19
N GLN A 14 12.76 37.10 -2.70
CA GLN A 14 12.85 36.41 -4.00
C GLN A 14 13.44 35.01 -3.84
N TYR A 15 12.78 34.16 -3.05
CA TYR A 15 12.95 32.73 -3.26
C TYR A 15 12.25 32.37 -4.58
N PRO A 16 12.86 31.55 -5.46
CA PRO A 16 12.17 31.04 -6.63
C PRO A 16 10.84 30.40 -6.21
N PRO A 17 9.73 30.55 -6.96
CA PRO A 17 8.44 29.94 -6.63
C PRO A 17 8.55 28.43 -6.36
N ASP A 18 9.51 27.78 -7.00
CA ASP A 18 9.82 26.35 -6.89
C ASP A 18 10.52 25.95 -5.59
N ALA A 19 10.94 26.93 -4.78
CA ALA A 19 11.63 26.76 -3.51
C ALA A 19 10.70 26.89 -2.28
N MET A 20 9.42 27.23 -2.48
CA MET A 20 8.45 27.37 -1.38
C MET A 20 7.75 26.04 -1.05
N PRO A 21 7.42 25.79 0.23
CA PRO A 21 6.62 24.63 0.63
C PRO A 21 5.24 24.62 -0.04
N LYS A 22 4.81 23.45 -0.51
CA LYS A 22 3.52 23.28 -1.19
C LYS A 22 2.45 22.81 -0.22
N ILE A 23 1.90 23.74 0.57
CA ILE A 23 1.00 23.47 1.70
C ILE A 23 -0.13 22.49 1.35
N GLY A 24 -0.82 22.68 0.22
CA GLY A 24 -1.91 21.79 -0.20
C GLY A 24 -1.47 20.34 -0.45
N ARG A 25 -0.24 20.13 -0.97
CA ARG A 25 0.32 18.79 -1.17
C ARG A 25 0.75 18.15 0.14
N ILE A 26 1.35 18.95 1.02
CA ILE A 26 1.72 18.49 2.37
C ILE A 26 0.48 18.00 3.12
N ILE A 27 -0.62 18.76 3.11
CA ILE A 27 -1.88 18.34 3.74
C ILE A 27 -2.39 17.03 3.15
N PHE A 28 -2.36 16.89 1.82
CA PHE A 28 -2.76 15.66 1.15
C PHE A 28 -1.89 14.45 1.56
N HIS A 29 -0.56 14.57 1.47
CA HIS A 29 0.34 13.46 1.77
C HIS A 29 0.33 13.08 3.25
N ILE A 30 0.41 14.05 4.16
CA ILE A 30 0.41 13.78 5.60
C ILE A 30 -0.97 13.31 6.06
N GLY A 31 -2.05 13.92 5.55
CA GLY A 31 -3.41 13.52 5.90
C GLY A 31 -3.76 12.10 5.45
N THR A 32 -3.37 11.72 4.23
CA THR A 32 -3.59 10.35 3.75
C THR A 32 -2.72 9.32 4.49
N ALA A 33 -1.46 9.64 4.77
CA ALA A 33 -0.59 8.78 5.58
C ALA A 33 -1.16 8.57 7.00
N ALA A 34 -1.64 9.64 7.63
CA ALA A 34 -2.25 9.58 8.96
C ALA A 34 -3.53 8.73 8.96
N ALA A 35 -4.41 8.89 7.97
CA ALA A 35 -5.64 8.10 7.85
C ALA A 35 -5.36 6.60 7.63
N MET A 36 -4.36 6.26 6.81
CA MET A 36 -3.90 4.88 6.62
C MET A 36 -3.35 4.28 7.93
N PHE A 37 -2.55 5.05 8.66
CA PHE A 37 -1.97 4.61 9.93
C PHE A 37 -3.03 4.45 11.02
N ASP A 38 -4.01 5.37 11.10
CA ASP A 38 -5.13 5.29 12.03
C ASP A 38 -5.95 4.01 11.82
N GLY A 39 -6.22 3.65 10.57
CA GLY A 39 -6.85 2.38 10.22
C GLY A 39 -6.10 1.15 10.74
N PHE A 40 -4.79 1.10 10.50
CA PHE A 40 -3.94 0.01 11.00
C PHE A 40 -3.88 0.00 12.53
N TRP A 41 -3.78 1.17 13.16
CA TRP A 41 -3.77 1.31 14.60
C TRP A 41 -5.08 0.82 15.23
N GLY A 42 -6.22 1.15 14.62
CA GLY A 42 -7.52 0.62 14.98
C GLY A 42 -7.56 -0.91 14.88
N LEU A 43 -7.03 -1.46 13.78
CA LEU A 43 -6.97 -2.92 13.56
C LEU A 43 -6.18 -3.61 14.65
N GLN A 44 -5.03 -3.08 15.05
CA GLN A 44 -4.21 -3.66 16.12
C GLN A 44 -4.89 -3.61 17.48
N ASN A 45 -5.86 -2.72 17.68
CA ASN A 45 -6.50 -2.53 18.97
C ASN A 45 -7.76 -3.37 19.20
N THR A 46 -8.27 -4.05 18.17
CA THR A 46 -9.41 -4.97 18.35
C THR A 46 -8.97 -6.24 19.09
N THR A 47 -9.79 -6.72 20.02
CA THR A 47 -9.47 -7.92 20.82
C THR A 47 -9.24 -9.15 19.94
N ILE A 48 -10.09 -9.33 18.92
CA ILE A 48 -10.06 -10.49 18.02
C ILE A 48 -8.73 -10.56 17.27
N THR A 49 -8.24 -9.43 16.73
CA THR A 49 -6.99 -9.42 15.98
C THR A 49 -5.77 -9.62 16.88
N LYS A 50 -5.78 -9.07 18.10
CA LYS A 50 -4.70 -9.28 19.08
C LYS A 50 -4.52 -10.76 19.40
N GLU A 51 -5.62 -11.45 19.69
CA GLU A 51 -5.58 -12.87 20.10
C GLU A 51 -5.38 -13.81 18.91
N TYR A 52 -6.01 -13.54 17.77
CA TYR A 52 -5.96 -14.44 16.61
C TYR A 52 -4.75 -14.19 15.72
N ILE A 53 -4.50 -12.93 15.33
CA ILE A 53 -3.40 -12.58 14.41
C ILE A 53 -2.09 -12.38 15.17
N GLY A 54 -2.14 -11.79 16.36
CA GLY A 54 -0.95 -11.48 17.16
C GLY A 54 -0.13 -12.71 17.57
N ASN A 55 -0.77 -13.87 17.70
CA ASN A 55 -0.14 -15.14 18.06
C ASN A 55 0.40 -15.94 16.86
N GLN A 56 0.13 -15.50 15.63
CA GLN A 56 0.62 -16.16 14.42
C GLN A 56 2.04 -15.70 14.07
N TYR A 57 2.83 -16.59 13.48
CA TYR A 57 4.15 -16.24 12.96
C TYR A 57 4.01 -15.18 11.86
N GLY A 58 4.79 -14.11 11.98
CA GLY A 58 4.68 -12.92 11.11
C GLY A 58 3.62 -11.91 11.54
N GLY A 59 2.73 -12.26 12.49
CA GLY A 59 1.72 -11.36 13.03
C GLY A 59 0.88 -10.68 11.94
N HIS A 60 0.73 -9.36 12.01
CA HIS A 60 0.07 -8.58 10.95
C HIS A 60 0.90 -8.47 9.65
N PHE A 61 2.22 -8.66 9.72
CA PHE A 61 3.13 -8.49 8.57
C PHE A 61 3.18 -9.70 7.64
N GLN A 62 2.44 -10.77 7.91
CA GLN A 62 2.19 -11.83 6.92
C GLN A 62 1.23 -11.39 5.80
N TYR A 63 0.41 -10.36 6.05
CA TYR A 63 -0.58 -9.85 5.09
C TYR A 63 0.08 -8.86 4.13
N LEU A 64 -0.06 -9.10 2.81
CA LEU A 64 0.39 -8.19 1.76
C LEU A 64 -0.24 -6.80 1.92
N THR A 65 -1.50 -6.72 2.33
CA THR A 65 -2.19 -5.45 2.59
C THR A 65 -1.41 -4.60 3.57
N ILE A 66 -0.91 -5.17 4.68
CA ILE A 66 -0.18 -4.41 5.70
C ILE A 66 1.21 -4.00 5.19
N LEU A 67 1.91 -4.89 4.48
CA LEU A 67 3.20 -4.55 3.87
C LEU A 67 3.07 -3.44 2.81
N GLY A 68 2.04 -3.52 1.97
CA GLY A 68 1.67 -2.48 1.00
C GLY A 68 1.36 -1.17 1.70
N LEU A 69 0.48 -1.20 2.71
CA LEU A 69 0.05 -0.04 3.48
C LEU A 69 1.24 0.75 4.04
N PHE A 70 2.20 0.06 4.67
CA PHE A 70 3.42 0.70 5.17
C PHE A 70 4.31 1.24 4.04
N GLY A 71 4.42 0.53 2.92
CA GLY A 71 5.09 1.05 1.72
C GLY A 71 4.45 2.34 1.20
N THR A 72 3.13 2.42 1.23
CA THR A 72 2.35 3.60 0.85
C THR A 72 2.51 4.74 1.85
N ILE A 73 2.41 4.46 3.15
CA ILE A 73 2.66 5.45 4.22
C ILE A 73 4.07 6.05 4.05
N ILE A 74 5.10 5.21 3.85
CA ILE A 74 6.46 5.69 3.59
C ILE A 74 6.50 6.57 2.34
N THR A 75 5.86 6.15 1.25
CA THR A 75 5.78 6.94 0.00
C THR A 75 5.15 8.31 0.23
N MET A 76 4.03 8.37 0.96
CA MET A 76 3.33 9.62 1.26
C MET A 76 4.16 10.50 2.19
N MET A 77 4.75 9.94 3.26
CA MET A 77 5.60 10.69 4.18
C MET A 77 6.83 11.29 3.47
N MET A 78 7.49 10.51 2.62
CA MET A 78 8.60 11.01 1.79
C MET A 78 8.17 12.12 0.83
N SER A 79 6.96 12.01 0.27
CA SER A 79 6.37 13.04 -0.59
C SER A 79 6.07 14.33 0.17
N GLY A 80 5.49 14.22 1.36
CA GLY A 80 5.27 15.35 2.26
C GLY A 80 6.58 16.05 2.65
N ILE A 81 7.65 15.28 2.95
CA ILE A 81 8.98 15.85 3.22
C ILE A 81 9.54 16.55 1.97
N CYS A 82 9.40 15.96 0.77
CA CYS A 82 9.83 16.60 -0.48
C CYS A 82 9.05 17.90 -0.78
N ASP A 83 7.77 17.97 -0.43
CA ASP A 83 6.94 19.16 -0.62
C ASP A 83 7.20 20.23 0.45
N TYR A 84 7.68 19.84 1.63
CA TYR A 84 8.15 20.77 2.68
C TYR A 84 9.57 21.29 2.40
N LEU A 85 10.47 20.43 1.93
CA LEU A 85 11.88 20.72 1.65
C LEU A 85 12.22 20.56 0.14
N PRO A 86 11.65 21.38 -0.76
CA PRO A 86 11.79 21.19 -2.21
C PRO A 86 13.23 21.31 -2.73
N ALA A 87 14.12 21.95 -1.96
CA ALA A 87 15.54 22.09 -2.24
C ALA A 87 16.33 20.77 -2.07
N VAL A 88 15.86 19.84 -1.24
CA VAL A 88 16.54 18.57 -0.96
C VAL A 88 16.27 17.56 -2.07
N GLN A 89 17.11 17.58 -3.11
CA GLN A 89 16.91 16.72 -4.29
C GLN A 89 17.16 15.23 -4.02
N GLY A 90 17.99 14.88 -3.02
CA GLY A 90 18.38 13.50 -2.73
C GLY A 90 17.24 12.58 -2.29
N LEU A 91 16.16 13.13 -1.74
CA LEU A 91 15.00 12.34 -1.30
C LEU A 91 14.09 11.93 -2.46
N LYS A 92 14.09 12.69 -3.56
CA LYS A 92 13.18 12.47 -4.70
C LYS A 92 13.41 11.14 -5.40
N PRO A 93 14.66 10.69 -5.71
CA PRO A 93 14.88 9.37 -6.28
C PRO A 93 14.38 8.24 -5.38
N LEU A 94 14.64 8.32 -4.08
CA LEU A 94 14.23 7.28 -3.13
C LEU A 94 12.70 7.20 -3.03
N LYS A 95 12.03 8.33 -2.91
CA LYS A 95 10.55 8.43 -2.96
C LYS A 95 10.01 7.77 -4.22
N ARG A 96 10.65 8.03 -5.37
CA ARG A 96 10.24 7.48 -6.65
C ARG A 96 10.47 5.97 -6.77
N ILE A 97 11.43 5.39 -6.05
CA ILE A 97 11.56 3.92 -5.99
C ILE A 97 10.39 3.33 -5.19
N PHE A 98 10.08 3.91 -4.03
CA PHE A 98 8.93 3.48 -3.23
C PHE A 98 7.61 3.61 -3.99
N LEU A 99 7.35 4.74 -4.66
CA LEU A 99 6.16 4.92 -5.49
C LEU A 99 6.07 3.92 -6.65
N LEU A 100 7.22 3.60 -7.28
CA LEU A 100 7.28 2.65 -8.41
C LEU A 100 6.89 1.23 -7.98
N PHE A 101 7.03 0.91 -6.69
CA PHE A 101 6.60 -0.34 -6.07
C PHE A 101 5.16 -0.23 -5.50
N ALA A 102 4.90 0.76 -4.64
CA ALA A 102 3.67 0.85 -3.87
C ALA A 102 2.44 1.02 -4.78
N LEU A 103 2.53 1.87 -5.82
CA LEU A 103 1.41 2.13 -6.73
C LEU A 103 0.84 0.84 -7.33
N PRO A 104 1.59 0.05 -8.12
CA PRO A 104 1.03 -1.15 -8.71
C PRO A 104 0.61 -2.22 -7.70
N VAL A 105 1.31 -2.34 -6.57
CA VAL A 105 0.97 -3.32 -5.54
C VAL A 105 -0.37 -2.99 -4.88
N GLU A 106 -0.60 -1.73 -4.51
CA GLU A 106 -1.87 -1.30 -3.91
C GLU A 106 -3.05 -1.42 -4.87
N LEU A 107 -2.85 -1.15 -6.16
CA LEU A 107 -3.90 -1.40 -7.17
C LEU A 107 -4.24 -2.90 -7.28
N VAL A 108 -3.25 -3.79 -7.20
CA VAL A 108 -3.50 -5.24 -7.18
C VAL A 108 -4.20 -5.68 -5.89
N ILE A 109 -3.72 -5.23 -4.72
CA ILE A 109 -4.36 -5.51 -3.42
C ILE A 109 -5.82 -5.07 -3.45
N SER A 110 -6.08 -3.81 -3.83
CA SER A 110 -7.42 -3.23 -3.84
C SER A 110 -8.36 -3.96 -4.79
N SER A 111 -7.89 -4.25 -6.01
CA SER A 111 -8.72 -4.92 -7.03
C SER A 111 -9.04 -6.38 -6.67
N ILE A 112 -8.06 -7.13 -6.15
CA ILE A 112 -8.28 -8.51 -5.67
C ILE A 112 -9.18 -8.50 -4.44
N TYR A 113 -8.89 -7.66 -3.44
CA TYR A 113 -9.66 -7.59 -2.20
C TYR A 113 -11.14 -7.28 -2.46
N TRP A 114 -11.43 -6.14 -3.08
CA TRP A 114 -12.82 -5.74 -3.32
C TRP A 114 -13.52 -6.67 -4.32
N GLY A 115 -12.80 -7.20 -5.30
CA GLY A 115 -13.33 -8.22 -6.22
C GLY A 115 -13.80 -9.47 -5.47
N ILE A 116 -12.99 -10.00 -4.57
CA ILE A 116 -13.37 -11.17 -3.76
C ILE A 116 -14.47 -10.82 -2.75
N ILE A 117 -14.37 -9.69 -2.05
CA ILE A 117 -15.38 -9.26 -1.07
C ILE A 117 -16.78 -9.12 -1.69
N LEU A 118 -16.87 -8.60 -2.92
CA LEU A 118 -18.14 -8.40 -3.61
C LEU A 118 -18.72 -9.69 -4.19
N LEU A 119 -17.88 -10.65 -4.59
CA LEU A 119 -18.32 -11.85 -5.32
C LEU A 119 -18.41 -13.09 -4.43
N LYS A 120 -17.41 -13.29 -3.55
CA LYS A 120 -17.18 -14.48 -2.73
C LYS A 120 -16.43 -14.14 -1.44
N PRO A 121 -17.03 -13.39 -0.49
CA PRO A 121 -16.35 -12.91 0.71
C PRO A 121 -15.76 -14.02 1.58
N GLU A 122 -16.32 -15.23 1.55
CA GLU A 122 -15.83 -16.41 2.26
C GLU A 122 -14.41 -16.86 1.84
N LEU A 123 -13.95 -16.40 0.67
CA LEU A 123 -12.60 -16.67 0.18
C LEU A 123 -11.56 -15.69 0.78
N MET A 124 -12.00 -14.54 1.29
CA MET A 124 -11.11 -13.53 1.87
C MET A 124 -11.21 -13.42 3.39
N LEU A 125 -12.42 -13.59 3.93
CA LEU A 125 -12.70 -13.39 5.34
C LEU A 125 -12.78 -14.74 6.08
N PRO A 126 -12.12 -14.89 7.23
CA PRO A 126 -12.25 -16.10 8.03
C PRO A 126 -13.62 -16.18 8.71
N PRO A 127 -14.03 -17.37 9.19
CA PRO A 127 -15.22 -17.52 10.02
C PRO A 127 -15.17 -16.60 11.25
N ASN A 128 -16.33 -16.07 11.64
CA ASN A 128 -16.45 -15.23 12.82
C ASN A 128 -16.10 -16.03 14.08
N PRO A 129 -15.03 -15.66 14.82
CA PRO A 129 -14.55 -16.45 15.96
C PRO A 129 -15.53 -16.46 17.13
N VAL A 130 -16.37 -15.43 17.27
CA VAL A 130 -17.41 -15.36 18.33
C VAL A 130 -18.49 -16.40 18.05
N LEU A 131 -18.93 -16.51 16.80
CA LEU A 131 -19.93 -17.51 16.39
C LEU A 131 -19.35 -18.94 16.38
N ALA A 132 -18.09 -19.09 15.92
CA ALA A 132 -17.42 -20.39 15.84
C ALA A 132 -17.16 -21.05 17.21
N SER A 133 -17.11 -20.26 18.28
CA SER A 133 -16.91 -20.75 19.66
C SER A 133 -18.20 -20.93 20.45
N SER A 134 -19.34 -20.48 19.92
CA SER A 134 -20.65 -20.64 20.57
C SER A 134 -21.27 -22.01 20.26
N SER A 135 -21.61 -22.78 21.29
CA SER A 135 -22.35 -24.06 21.19
C SER A 135 -23.87 -23.89 21.20
N GLU A 136 -24.34 -22.67 21.47
CA GLU A 136 -25.76 -22.30 21.45
C GLU A 136 -26.17 -21.94 20.01
N PRO A 137 -27.19 -22.59 19.42
CA PRO A 137 -27.71 -22.17 18.13
C PRO A 137 -28.25 -20.74 18.24
N SER A 138 -27.66 -19.81 17.49
CA SER A 138 -28.09 -18.41 17.48
C SER A 138 -29.58 -18.34 17.14
N SER A 139 -30.39 -17.99 18.14
CA SER A 139 -31.83 -17.75 18.00
C SER A 139 -32.12 -16.36 17.40
N SER A 140 -31.08 -15.55 17.12
CA SER A 140 -31.15 -14.31 16.35
C SER A 140 -30.73 -14.57 14.90
N GLY A 141 -31.70 -14.53 13.97
CA GLY A 141 -31.49 -14.86 12.56
C GLY A 141 -30.67 -13.86 11.73
N ALA A 142 -29.64 -13.21 12.25
CA ALA A 142 -28.92 -12.16 11.50
C ALA A 142 -27.46 -11.87 11.91
N GLU A 143 -26.73 -12.81 12.52
CA GLU A 143 -25.30 -12.58 12.77
C GLU A 143 -24.42 -13.00 11.58
N ASP A 144 -23.50 -12.13 11.15
CA ASP A 144 -22.63 -12.37 10.01
C ASP A 144 -21.66 -13.54 10.32
N PRO A 145 -21.70 -14.63 9.54
CA PRO A 145 -20.85 -15.79 9.77
C PRO A 145 -19.36 -15.50 9.51
N LEU A 146 -19.02 -14.36 8.89
CA LEU A 146 -17.66 -13.98 8.56
C LEU A 146 -17.15 -12.86 9.47
N PHE A 147 -15.88 -12.93 9.85
CA PHE A 147 -15.25 -11.85 10.59
C PHE A 147 -15.02 -10.65 9.67
N ARG A 148 -15.66 -9.52 10.01
CA ARG A 148 -15.50 -8.23 9.32
C ARG A 148 -14.97 -7.17 10.26
N ILE A 149 -14.11 -6.32 9.72
CA ILE A 149 -13.66 -5.09 10.35
C ILE A 149 -14.60 -3.92 10.00
N PRO A 150 -14.68 -2.84 10.82
CA PRO A 150 -15.49 -1.68 10.49
C PRO A 150 -15.11 -1.09 9.12
N LEU A 151 -16.13 -0.69 8.34
CA LEU A 151 -15.94 -0.30 6.94
C LEU A 151 -14.90 0.81 6.74
N LEU A 152 -14.88 1.83 7.59
CA LEU A 152 -13.89 2.92 7.47
C LEU A 152 -12.46 2.42 7.71
N MET A 153 -12.30 1.50 8.66
CA MET A 153 -11.02 0.83 8.91
C MET A 153 -10.61 0.02 7.68
N ASP A 154 -11.55 -0.72 7.09
CA ASP A 154 -11.32 -1.49 5.86
C ASP A 154 -10.90 -0.60 4.67
N LEU A 155 -11.66 0.46 4.40
CA LEU A 155 -11.40 1.41 3.32
C LEU A 155 -10.03 2.07 3.48
N SER A 156 -9.64 2.43 4.70
CA SER A 156 -8.35 3.07 4.97
C SER A 156 -7.14 2.19 4.63
N MET A 157 -7.31 0.86 4.66
CA MET A 157 -6.23 -0.10 4.38
C MET A 157 -6.30 -0.71 2.97
N HIS A 158 -7.49 -0.85 2.38
CA HIS A 158 -7.66 -1.54 1.09
C HIS A 158 -8.05 -0.62 -0.08
N ALA A 159 -8.60 0.57 0.16
CA ALA A 159 -9.02 1.49 -0.91
C ALA A 159 -8.21 2.79 -0.94
N LEU A 160 -8.06 3.42 0.22
CA LEU A 160 -7.36 4.69 0.36
C LEU A 160 -5.92 4.66 -0.17
N PRO A 161 -5.10 3.63 0.09
CA PRO A 161 -3.73 3.60 -0.42
C PRO A 161 -3.66 3.68 -1.95
N ALA A 162 -4.47 2.88 -2.64
CA ALA A 162 -4.54 2.87 -4.10
C ALA A 162 -5.03 4.21 -4.67
N VAL A 163 -6.10 4.77 -4.11
CA VAL A 163 -6.65 6.06 -4.54
C VAL A 163 -5.65 7.19 -4.32
N ALA A 164 -5.01 7.25 -3.15
CA ALA A 164 -4.03 8.28 -2.83
C ALA A 164 -2.80 8.20 -3.75
N LEU A 165 -2.31 6.99 -4.05
CA LEU A 165 -1.18 6.81 -4.97
C LEU A 165 -1.53 7.14 -6.42
N ILE A 166 -2.76 6.85 -6.88
CA ILE A 166 -3.23 7.29 -8.21
C ILE A 166 -3.21 8.81 -8.29
N ILE A 167 -3.72 9.50 -7.27
CA ILE A 167 -3.73 10.97 -7.22
C ILE A 167 -2.29 11.51 -7.20
N ASP A 168 -1.42 10.97 -6.33
CA ASP A 168 -0.01 11.39 -6.26
C ASP A 168 0.69 11.21 -7.61
N PHE A 169 0.52 10.04 -8.23
CA PHE A 169 1.15 9.69 -9.49
C PHE A 169 0.73 10.64 -10.62
N PHE A 170 -0.57 10.85 -10.85
CA PHE A 170 -1.02 11.65 -11.99
C PHE A 170 -0.86 13.15 -11.80
N PHE A 171 -1.12 13.67 -10.59
CA PHE A 171 -1.24 15.10 -10.38
C PHE A 171 -0.02 15.72 -9.70
N LEU A 172 0.74 14.96 -8.92
CA LEU A 172 1.81 15.49 -8.08
C LEU A 172 3.21 15.06 -8.53
N GLU A 173 3.30 13.94 -9.26
CA GLU A 173 4.55 13.35 -9.75
C GLU A 173 4.75 13.48 -11.26
N ARG A 174 6.02 13.40 -11.70
CA ARG A 174 6.38 13.35 -13.12
C ARG A 174 6.35 11.92 -13.66
N LYS A 175 5.96 11.76 -14.92
CA LYS A 175 6.05 10.49 -15.67
C LYS A 175 7.41 9.80 -15.53
N TYR A 176 7.39 8.48 -15.33
CA TYR A 176 8.61 7.68 -15.32
C TYR A 176 9.12 7.47 -16.74
N LYS A 177 10.42 7.71 -16.93
CA LYS A 177 11.14 7.47 -18.18
C LYS A 177 11.88 6.13 -18.12
N PRO A 178 12.16 5.50 -19.27
CA PRO A 178 13.09 4.37 -19.32
C PRO A 178 14.47 4.75 -18.74
N PRO A 179 15.18 3.83 -18.08
CA PRO A 179 14.85 2.41 -17.90
C PRO A 179 13.91 2.12 -16.72
N ALA A 180 13.61 3.11 -15.89
CA ALA A 180 12.79 2.91 -14.68
C ALA A 180 11.37 2.42 -15.01
N SER A 181 10.74 2.99 -16.05
CA SER A 181 9.39 2.59 -16.45
C SER A 181 9.32 1.26 -17.21
N THR A 182 10.46 0.71 -17.62
CA THR A 182 10.53 -0.53 -18.39
C THR A 182 11.13 -1.66 -17.56
N PHE A 183 12.45 -1.80 -17.59
CA PHE A 183 13.18 -2.85 -16.87
C PHE A 183 13.10 -2.62 -15.36
N GLY A 184 13.20 -1.38 -14.89
CA GLY A 184 13.12 -1.08 -13.45
C GLY A 184 11.79 -1.52 -12.83
N ALA A 185 10.67 -1.21 -13.48
CA ALA A 185 9.34 -1.62 -13.05
C ALA A 185 9.18 -3.15 -13.04
N LEU A 186 9.67 -3.84 -14.07
CA LEU A 186 9.64 -5.31 -14.13
C LEU A 186 10.49 -5.93 -13.02
N ALA A 187 11.72 -5.45 -12.84
CA ALA A 187 12.65 -5.96 -11.85
C ALA A 187 12.11 -5.78 -10.43
N LEU A 188 11.53 -4.61 -10.11
CA LEU A 188 10.90 -4.37 -8.82
C LEU A 188 9.67 -5.26 -8.62
N ALA A 189 8.76 -5.34 -9.59
CA ALA A 189 7.59 -6.22 -9.49
C ALA A 189 8.00 -7.68 -9.26
N ALA A 190 8.95 -8.21 -10.05
CA ALA A 190 9.44 -9.57 -9.89
C ALA A 190 10.11 -9.80 -8.53
N THR A 191 10.92 -8.85 -8.06
CA THR A 191 11.63 -8.95 -6.78
C THR A 191 10.64 -8.98 -5.62
N PHE A 192 9.73 -8.02 -5.54
CA PHE A 192 8.77 -7.94 -4.44
C PHE A 192 7.71 -9.04 -4.50
N GLY A 193 7.20 -9.36 -5.69
CA GLY A 193 6.27 -10.47 -5.89
C GLY A 193 6.87 -11.79 -5.42
N THR A 194 8.12 -12.08 -5.81
CA THR A 194 8.82 -13.28 -5.35
C THR A 194 9.09 -13.24 -3.85
N ALA A 195 9.61 -12.13 -3.32
CA ALA A 195 9.93 -11.98 -1.91
C ALA A 195 8.70 -12.18 -1.02
N TYR A 196 7.56 -11.59 -1.39
CA TYR A 196 6.31 -11.78 -0.65
C TYR A 196 5.78 -13.22 -0.78
N SER A 197 5.86 -13.82 -1.96
CA SER A 197 5.42 -15.21 -2.16
C SER A 197 6.21 -16.19 -1.29
N LEU A 198 7.53 -16.00 -1.18
CA LEU A 198 8.37 -16.78 -0.27
C LEU A 198 8.02 -16.52 1.18
N TRP A 199 7.78 -15.26 1.55
CA TRP A 199 7.42 -14.87 2.90
C TRP A 199 6.09 -15.47 3.36
N VAL A 200 5.05 -15.38 2.53
CA VAL A 200 3.71 -15.86 2.89
C VAL A 200 3.64 -17.39 2.96
N GLU A 201 4.35 -18.10 2.08
CA GLU A 201 4.49 -19.57 2.17
C GLU A 201 5.26 -19.97 3.44
N HIS A 202 6.32 -19.24 3.80
CA HIS A 202 7.07 -19.48 5.03
C HIS A 202 6.19 -19.27 6.27
N CYS A 203 5.45 -18.15 6.36
CA CYS A 203 4.45 -17.93 7.41
C CYS A 203 3.43 -19.07 7.48
N ALA A 204 2.85 -19.47 6.32
CA ALA A 204 1.85 -20.53 6.27
C ALA A 204 2.40 -21.90 6.68
N SER A 205 3.68 -22.19 6.37
CA SER A 205 4.33 -23.44 6.78
C SER A 205 4.45 -23.60 8.31
N ILE A 206 4.52 -22.47 9.03
CA ILE A 206 4.59 -22.44 10.51
C ILE A 206 3.18 -22.38 11.10
N ASN A 207 2.31 -21.54 10.53
CA ASN A 207 0.95 -21.30 11.04
C ASN A 207 -0.04 -22.41 10.67
N GLY A 208 0.29 -23.30 9.73
CA GLY A 208 -0.58 -24.34 9.20
C GLY A 208 -1.70 -23.83 8.27
N SER A 209 -1.80 -22.52 8.07
CA SER A 209 -2.77 -21.87 7.19
C SER A 209 -2.22 -20.54 6.66
N PHE A 210 -2.74 -20.08 5.52
CA PHE A 210 -2.39 -18.78 4.95
C PHE A 210 -3.22 -17.66 5.60
N PRO A 211 -2.70 -16.41 5.61
CA PRO A 211 -3.48 -15.24 6.04
C PRO A 211 -4.73 -15.00 5.20
N TYR A 212 -4.75 -15.52 3.97
CA TYR A 212 -5.88 -15.43 3.06
C TYR A 212 -6.50 -16.83 2.89
N PRO A 213 -7.76 -17.06 3.29
CA PRO A 213 -8.41 -18.37 3.21
C PRO A 213 -8.34 -19.01 1.82
N PHE A 214 -8.47 -18.21 0.75
CA PHE A 214 -8.38 -18.72 -0.62
C PHE A 214 -7.02 -19.36 -0.96
N LEU A 215 -5.91 -18.93 -0.35
CA LEU A 215 -4.60 -19.55 -0.58
C LEU A 215 -4.50 -20.92 0.10
N THR A 216 -5.16 -21.09 1.25
CA THR A 216 -5.17 -22.35 2.00
C THR A 216 -5.86 -23.47 1.21
N ILE A 217 -6.93 -23.16 0.48
CA ILE A 217 -7.67 -24.14 -0.33
C ILE A 217 -7.00 -24.41 -1.69
N MET A 218 -6.06 -23.57 -2.13
CA MET A 218 -5.35 -23.74 -3.37
C MET A 218 -4.26 -24.81 -3.24
N ASN A 219 -4.12 -25.64 -4.27
CA ASN A 219 -2.95 -26.51 -4.40
C ASN A 219 -1.68 -25.69 -4.75
N PRO A 220 -0.47 -26.26 -4.64
CA PRO A 220 0.76 -25.52 -4.91
C PRO A 220 0.85 -24.90 -6.31
N GLN A 221 0.33 -25.58 -7.34
CA GLN A 221 0.35 -25.05 -8.72
C GLN A 221 -0.55 -23.82 -8.85
N GLN A 222 -1.75 -23.86 -8.25
CA GLN A 222 -2.68 -22.72 -8.24
C GLN A 222 -2.10 -21.51 -7.50
N ARG A 223 -1.37 -21.73 -6.39
CA ARG A 223 -0.68 -20.66 -5.67
C ARG A 223 0.42 -20.02 -6.50
N ILE A 224 1.27 -20.83 -7.15
CA ILE A 224 2.29 -20.33 -8.08
C ILE A 224 1.65 -19.48 -9.19
N MET A 225 0.55 -19.94 -9.79
CA MET A 225 -0.19 -19.19 -10.80
C MET A 225 -0.75 -17.87 -10.25
N MET A 226 -1.29 -17.87 -9.03
CA MET A 226 -1.79 -16.67 -8.36
C MET A 226 -0.67 -15.66 -8.12
N TYR A 227 0.47 -16.09 -7.60
CA TYR A 227 1.63 -15.23 -7.33
C TYR A 227 2.22 -14.64 -8.61
N ALA A 228 2.44 -15.48 -9.62
CA ALA A 228 2.95 -15.04 -10.92
C ALA A 228 1.96 -14.09 -11.61
N GLY A 229 0.67 -14.44 -11.61
CA GLY A 229 -0.41 -13.64 -12.20
C GLY A 229 -0.51 -12.27 -11.55
N SER A 230 -0.51 -12.20 -10.22
CA SER A 230 -0.55 -10.94 -9.46
C SER A 230 0.68 -10.07 -9.71
N THR A 231 1.86 -10.69 -9.80
CA THR A 231 3.12 -10.01 -10.12
C THR A 231 3.11 -9.41 -11.52
N ILE A 232 2.64 -10.16 -12.52
CA ILE A 232 2.50 -9.69 -13.90
C ILE A 232 1.45 -8.57 -13.96
N MET A 233 0.32 -8.73 -13.26
CA MET A 233 -0.72 -7.71 -13.19
C MET A 233 -0.18 -6.40 -12.61
N ALA A 234 0.58 -6.44 -11.51
CA ALA A 234 1.23 -5.25 -10.94
C ALA A 234 2.11 -4.54 -11.98
N TRP A 235 2.96 -5.28 -12.68
CA TRP A 235 3.80 -4.72 -13.74
C TRP A 235 2.99 -4.10 -14.88
N LEU A 236 1.98 -4.80 -15.40
CA LEU A 236 1.14 -4.34 -16.50
C LEU A 236 0.31 -3.10 -16.13
N VAL A 237 -0.25 -3.08 -14.92
CA VAL A 237 -1.01 -1.94 -14.39
C VAL A 237 -0.11 -0.70 -14.34
N PHE A 238 1.09 -0.81 -13.75
CA PHE A 238 2.02 0.32 -13.74
C PHE A 238 2.38 0.78 -15.16
N ARG A 239 2.67 -0.16 -16.08
CA ARG A 239 2.97 0.15 -17.48
C ARG A 239 1.82 0.90 -18.16
N GLY A 240 0.58 0.47 -17.93
CA GLY A 240 -0.63 1.11 -18.42
C GLY A 240 -0.80 2.52 -17.88
N LEU A 241 -0.73 2.69 -16.56
CA LEU A 241 -0.83 4.01 -15.90
C LEU A 241 0.26 4.97 -16.40
N ASN A 242 1.52 4.52 -16.47
CA ASN A 242 2.61 5.35 -16.97
C ASN A 242 2.51 5.66 -18.46
N ALA A 243 1.87 4.80 -19.27
CA ALA A 243 1.63 5.09 -20.68
C ALA A 243 0.70 6.29 -20.86
N ILE A 244 -0.37 6.37 -20.07
CA ILE A 244 -1.39 7.43 -20.14
C ILE A 244 -1.02 8.70 -19.33
N HIS A 245 -0.01 8.64 -18.47
CA HIS A 245 0.51 9.80 -17.74
C HIS A 245 1.17 10.80 -18.69
N LYS A 246 0.77 12.07 -18.61
CA LYS A 246 1.22 13.16 -19.48
C LYS A 246 2.29 14.00 -18.80
#